data_AF-A0A0S9N662-F1
#
_entry.id   AF-A0A0S9N662-F1
#
_cell.length_a   1.000
_cell.length_b   1.000
_cell.length_c   1.000
_cell.angle_alpha   90.00
_cell.angle_beta   90.00
_cell.angle_gamma   90.00
#
_symmetry.space_group_name_H-M   'P 1'
#
loop_
_entity.id
_entity.type
_entity.pdbx_description
1 polymer ?
#
loop_
_entity_poly.entity_id
_entity_poly.type
_entity_poly.pdbx_seq_one_letter_code
_entity_poly.pdbx_strand_id
1 'polypeptide(L)'
;MRQLGAAQQRCSAVIAAQHRRIEQLEAQLLRTRAALAVRTTALAWARQQGVASIGEHDPAALDESLRAADLVICQTGCLSHGDYWRVRDHCRRTGKTCVMVEQPEALRIVRLQRNAAAG
;
A
#
# COMPACT_ATOMS: atom_id res chain seq x y z
N MET A 1 -16.80 -46.07 43.23
CA MET A 1 -17.74 -45.04 42.76
C MET A 1 -17.19 -43.60 42.83
N ARG A 2 -16.72 -43.08 43.99
CA ARG A 2 -16.36 -41.64 44.14
C ARG A 2 -15.19 -41.15 43.25
N GLN A 3 -14.17 -41.97 43.01
CA GLN A 3 -13.00 -41.58 42.19
C GLN A 3 -13.34 -41.36 40.70
N LEU A 4 -14.30 -42.12 40.16
CA LEU A 4 -14.78 -41.94 38.78
C LEU A 4 -15.52 -40.61 38.61
N GLY A 5 -16.33 -40.21 39.60
CA GLY A 5 -17.01 -38.91 39.58
C GLY A 5 -16.04 -37.73 39.59
N ALA A 6 -14.97 -37.80 40.39
CA ALA A 6 -13.94 -36.77 40.42
C ALA A 6 -13.16 -36.69 39.09
N ALA A 7 -12.87 -37.83 38.46
CA ALA A 7 -12.24 -37.87 37.14
C ALA A 7 -13.16 -37.26 36.05
N GLN A 8 -14.44 -37.62 36.04
CA GLN A 8 -15.43 -37.07 35.12
C GLN A 8 -15.58 -35.55 35.25
N GLN A 9 -15.68 -35.04 36.49
CA GLN A 9 -15.76 -33.59 36.74
C GLN A 9 -14.55 -32.83 36.19
N ARG A 10 -13.33 -33.35 36.36
CA ARG A 10 -12.13 -32.74 35.78
C ARG A 10 -12.17 -32.72 34.26
N CYS A 11 -12.53 -33.84 33.62
CA CYS A 11 -12.63 -33.91 32.16
C CYS A 11 -13.69 -32.91 31.63
N SER A 12 -14.87 -32.87 32.25
CA SER A 12 -15.92 -31.91 31.87
C SER A 12 -15.48 -30.45 32.05
N ALA A 13 -14.74 -30.15 33.12
CA ALA A 13 -14.20 -28.81 33.34
C ALA A 13 -13.17 -28.40 32.28
N VAL A 14 -12.27 -29.32 31.90
CA VAL A 14 -11.28 -29.08 30.84
C VAL A 14 -11.98 -28.86 29.50
N ILE A 15 -12.92 -29.73 29.12
CA ILE A 15 -13.68 -29.62 27.87
C ILE A 15 -14.42 -28.27 27.81
N ALA A 16 -15.11 -27.88 28.87
CA ALA A 16 -15.81 -26.60 28.93
C ALA A 16 -14.85 -25.40 28.82
N ALA A 17 -13.66 -25.48 29.42
CA ALA A 17 -12.64 -24.44 29.28
C ALA A 17 -12.09 -24.35 27.85
N GLN A 18 -11.88 -25.49 27.18
CA GLN A 18 -11.44 -25.52 25.78
C GLN A 18 -12.50 -24.94 24.83
N HIS A 19 -13.79 -25.29 24.99
CA HIS A 19 -14.86 -24.69 24.18
C HIS A 19 -14.89 -23.17 24.30
N ARG A 20 -14.82 -22.63 25.53
CA ARG A 20 -14.73 -21.18 25.73
C ARG A 20 -13.51 -20.57 25.04
N ARG A 21 -12.37 -21.27 25.05
CA ARG A 21 -11.16 -20.79 24.38
C ARG A 21 -11.32 -20.77 22.86
N ILE A 22 -11.94 -21.79 22.29
CA ILE A 22 -12.24 -21.86 20.86
C ILE A 22 -13.15 -20.69 20.46
N GLU A 23 -14.26 -20.50 21.18
CA GLU A 23 -15.20 -19.40 20.91
C GLU A 23 -14.51 -18.01 20.97
N GLN A 24 -13.63 -17.81 21.96
CA GLN A 24 -12.85 -16.58 22.09
C GLN A 24 -11.91 -16.37 20.91
N LEU A 25 -11.19 -17.41 20.49
CA LEU A 25 -10.24 -17.34 19.38
C LEU A 25 -10.95 -17.13 18.05
N GLU A 26 -12.09 -17.79 17.85
CA GLU A 26 -12.94 -17.61 16.67
C GLU A 26 -13.48 -16.18 16.58
N ALA A 27 -13.90 -15.59 17.70
CA ALA A 27 -14.31 -14.20 17.76
C ALA A 27 -13.14 -13.23 17.45
N GLN A 28 -11.94 -13.51 17.95
CA GLN A 28 -10.75 -12.71 17.64
C GLN A 28 -10.38 -12.80 16.15
N LEU A 29 -10.46 -14.00 15.56
CA LEU A 29 -10.19 -14.24 14.16
C LEU A 29 -11.16 -13.48 13.26
N LEU A 30 -12.47 -13.53 13.57
CA LEU A 30 -13.49 -12.81 12.82
C LEU A 30 -13.26 -11.29 12.88
N ARG A 31 -12.99 -10.74 14.06
CA ARG A 31 -12.68 -9.30 14.23
C ARG A 31 -11.47 -8.88 13.42
N THR A 32 -10.41 -9.67 13.47
CA THR A 32 -9.15 -9.35 12.78
C THR A 32 -9.32 -9.42 11.26
N ARG A 33 -10.00 -10.45 10.76
CA ARG A 33 -10.33 -10.59 9.33
C ARG A 33 -11.22 -9.44 8.84
N ALA A 34 -12.21 -9.03 9.62
CA ALA A 34 -13.05 -7.88 9.29
C ALA A 34 -12.24 -6.58 9.19
N ALA A 35 -11.34 -6.31 10.15
CA ALA A 35 -10.48 -5.14 10.11
C ALA A 35 -9.57 -5.12 8.87
N LEU A 36 -9.03 -6.28 8.47
CA LEU A 36 -8.23 -6.40 7.26
C LEU A 36 -9.08 -6.20 6.00
N ALA A 37 -10.29 -6.77 5.94
CA ALA A 37 -11.20 -6.60 4.81
C ALA A 37 -11.54 -5.11 4.61
N VAL A 38 -11.89 -4.39 5.66
CA VAL A 38 -12.16 -2.95 5.61
C VAL A 38 -10.96 -2.16 5.10
N ARG A 39 -9.76 -2.41 5.66
CA ARG A 39 -8.53 -1.72 5.25
C ARG A 39 -8.16 -1.98 3.79
N THR A 40 -8.23 -3.23 3.36
CA THR A 40 -7.90 -3.62 1.98
C THR A 40 -8.87 -2.97 0.98
N THR A 41 -10.17 -2.98 1.28
CA THR A 41 -11.18 -2.31 0.45
C THR A 41 -10.97 -0.80 0.40
N ALA A 42 -10.68 -0.15 1.54
CA ALA A 42 -10.40 1.28 1.58
C ALA A 42 -9.17 1.65 0.73
N LEU A 43 -8.09 0.86 0.80
CA LEU A 43 -6.90 1.06 -0.02
C LEU A 43 -7.17 0.84 -1.52
N ALA A 44 -8.00 -0.15 -1.87
CA ALA A 44 -8.40 -0.39 -3.26
C ALA A 44 -9.22 0.78 -3.80
N TRP A 45 -10.17 1.30 -3.01
CA TRP A 45 -10.95 2.48 -3.36
C TRP A 45 -10.04 3.71 -3.56
N ALA A 46 -9.17 4.01 -2.59
CA ALA A 46 -8.26 5.16 -2.67
C ALA A 46 -7.37 5.12 -3.92
N ARG A 47 -6.90 3.93 -4.33
CA ARG A 47 -6.14 3.75 -5.57
C ARG A 47 -6.96 4.09 -6.81
N GLN A 48 -8.24 3.72 -6.86
CA GLN A 48 -9.12 4.05 -7.99
C GLN A 48 -9.45 5.55 -8.06
N GLN A 49 -9.65 6.21 -6.91
CA GLN A 49 -9.83 7.67 -6.87
C GLN A 49 -8.59 8.42 -7.37
N GLY A 50 -7.39 7.93 -7.09
CA GLY A 50 -6.14 8.51 -7.58
C GLY A 50 -5.95 8.47 -9.12
N VAL A 51 -6.81 7.76 -9.86
CA VAL A 51 -6.82 7.73 -11.33
C VAL A 51 -7.84 8.73 -11.90
N ALA A 52 -8.65 9.37 -11.05
CA ALA A 52 -9.67 10.34 -11.45
C ALA A 52 -9.18 11.79 -11.26
N SER A 53 -8.13 12.16 -12.01
CA SER A 53 -7.90 13.51 -12.55
C SER A 53 -6.53 13.51 -13.22
N ILE A 54 -6.47 13.01 -14.46
CA ILE A 54 -5.55 13.58 -15.43
C ILE A 54 -6.43 14.43 -16.33
N GLY A 55 -6.78 15.62 -15.82
CA GLY A 55 -7.22 16.70 -16.68
C GLY A 55 -6.14 17.02 -17.70
N GLU A 56 -6.55 17.64 -18.81
CA GLU A 56 -5.71 18.10 -19.91
C GLU A 56 -4.34 18.64 -19.41
N HIS A 57 -3.25 17.98 -19.82
CA HIS A 57 -1.89 18.31 -19.38
C HIS A 57 -1.48 19.68 -19.94
N ASP A 58 -1.47 20.71 -19.10
CA ASP A 58 -0.83 21.99 -19.44
C ASP A 58 0.71 21.80 -19.44
N PRO A 59 1.38 21.94 -20.60
CA PRO A 59 2.82 21.75 -20.71
C PRO A 59 3.62 22.75 -19.85
N ALA A 60 3.09 23.96 -19.61
CA ALA A 60 3.79 24.95 -18.79
C ALA A 60 3.77 24.55 -17.30
N ALA A 61 2.61 24.11 -16.80
CA ALA A 61 2.49 23.59 -15.44
C ALA A 61 3.37 22.36 -15.22
N LEU A 62 3.51 21.49 -16.23
CA LEU A 62 4.41 20.33 -16.18
C LEU A 62 5.87 20.75 -16.05
N ASP A 63 6.34 21.69 -16.90
CA ASP A 63 7.73 22.16 -16.85
C ASP A 63 8.08 22.82 -15.51
N GLU A 64 7.15 23.55 -14.90
CA GLU A 64 7.35 24.15 -13.58
C GLU A 64 7.47 23.07 -12.49
N SER A 65 6.58 22.07 -12.53
CA SER A 65 6.66 20.93 -11.62
C SER A 65 7.98 20.16 -11.77
N LEU A 66 8.45 19.93 -13.00
CA LEU A 66 9.74 19.28 -13.28
C LEU A 66 10.92 20.08 -12.72
N ARG A 67 10.89 21.41 -12.80
CA ARG A 67 11.93 22.27 -12.22
C ARG A 67 11.97 22.18 -10.71
N ALA A 68 10.80 22.19 -10.06
CA ALA A 68 10.70 22.12 -8.60
C ALA A 68 11.04 20.74 -8.01
N ALA A 69 10.95 19.67 -8.81
CA ALA A 69 11.18 18.31 -8.35
C ALA A 69 12.68 17.99 -8.13
N ASP A 70 12.98 17.33 -7.02
CA ASP A 70 14.31 16.78 -6.72
C ASP A 70 14.59 15.46 -7.47
N LEU A 71 13.53 14.69 -7.75
CA LEU A 71 13.55 13.40 -8.44
C LEU A 71 12.31 13.27 -9.31
N VAL A 72 12.48 12.78 -10.54
CA VAL A 72 11.36 12.49 -11.44
C VAL A 72 11.25 10.99 -11.66
N ILE A 73 10.05 10.45 -11.41
CA ILE A 73 9.70 9.07 -11.72
C ILE A 73 8.68 9.11 -12.86
N CYS A 74 9.04 8.56 -14.01
CA CYS A 74 8.18 8.53 -15.18
C CYS A 74 7.74 7.10 -15.45
N GLN A 75 6.42 6.85 -15.48
CA GLN A 75 5.85 5.60 -15.95
C GLN A 75 5.61 5.69 -17.45
N THR A 76 5.78 4.60 -18.20
CA THR A 76 5.59 4.56 -19.67
C THR A 76 4.13 4.74 -20.14
N GLY A 77 3.23 5.21 -19.28
CA GLY A 77 1.81 5.40 -19.56
C GLY A 77 1.44 6.63 -20.40
N CYS A 78 2.39 7.52 -20.72
CA CYS A 78 2.11 8.79 -21.41
C CYS A 78 2.37 8.76 -22.93
N LEU A 79 2.39 7.59 -23.56
CA LEU A 79 2.74 7.45 -24.98
C LEU A 79 1.82 8.26 -25.93
N SER A 80 0.58 8.60 -25.52
CA SER A 80 -0.36 9.33 -26.38
C SER A 80 -0.19 10.86 -26.40
N HIS A 81 0.52 11.48 -25.44
CA HIS A 81 0.61 12.96 -25.34
C HIS A 81 2.05 13.53 -25.44
N GLY A 82 3.06 12.68 -25.61
CA GLY A 82 4.45 13.12 -25.84
C GLY A 82 5.20 13.58 -24.58
N ASP A 83 4.58 13.52 -23.41
CA ASP A 83 5.18 13.92 -22.12
C ASP A 83 6.41 13.10 -21.77
N TYR A 84 6.41 11.81 -22.10
CA TYR A 84 7.59 10.94 -21.91
C TYR A 84 8.85 11.52 -22.55
N TRP A 85 8.77 11.96 -23.81
CA TRP A 85 9.93 12.48 -24.53
C TRP A 85 10.36 13.85 -23.98
N ARG A 86 9.39 14.69 -23.56
CA ARG A 86 9.66 15.99 -22.94
C ARG A 86 10.37 15.85 -21.60
N VAL A 87 9.87 14.98 -20.72
CA VAL A 87 10.50 14.69 -19.42
C VAL A 87 11.92 14.16 -19.64
N ARG A 88 12.09 13.20 -20.56
CA ARG A 88 13.41 12.63 -20.84
C ARG A 88 14.40 13.66 -21.38
N ASP A 89 13.94 14.55 -22.26
CA ASP A 89 14.76 15.63 -22.79
C ASP A 89 15.10 16.68 -21.71
N HIS A 90 14.14 17.05 -20.86
CA HIS A 90 14.35 17.94 -19.72
C HIS A 90 15.44 17.37 -18.80
N CYS A 91 15.30 16.12 -18.34
CA CYS A 91 16.27 15.46 -17.46
C CYS A 91 17.68 15.45 -18.08
N ARG A 92 17.77 15.15 -19.39
CA ARG A 92 19.04 15.16 -20.11
C ARG A 92 19.68 16.54 -20.15
N ARG A 93 18.90 17.61 -20.37
CA ARG A 93 19.42 18.98 -20.46
C ARG A 93 19.74 19.61 -19.11
N THR A 94 18.99 19.26 -18.06
CA THR A 94 19.13 19.86 -16.72
C THR A 94 19.98 19.03 -15.77
N GLY A 95 20.28 17.78 -16.11
CA GLY A 95 21.02 16.86 -15.24
C GLY A 95 20.20 16.33 -14.06
N LYS A 96 18.88 16.52 -14.04
CA LYS A 96 18.01 15.98 -12.98
C LYS A 96 18.01 14.44 -13.00
N THR A 97 18.05 13.84 -11.81
CA THR A 97 17.95 12.38 -11.66
C THR A 97 16.54 11.93 -12.05
N CYS A 98 16.45 11.07 -13.05
CA CYS A 98 15.19 10.57 -13.57
C CYS A 98 15.21 9.06 -13.68
N VAL A 99 14.17 8.41 -13.14
CA VAL A 99 14.00 6.96 -13.19
C VAL A 99 12.83 6.66 -14.11
N MET A 100 13.12 5.91 -15.17
CA MET A 100 12.09 5.44 -16.11
C MET A 100 11.59 4.06 -15.68
N VAL A 101 10.28 3.92 -15.57
CA VAL A 101 9.64 2.72 -15.02
C VAL A 101 8.69 2.14 -16.05
N GLU A 102 9.05 0.99 -16.58
CA GLU A 102 8.20 0.24 -17.52
C GLU A 102 7.09 -0.52 -16.80
N GLN A 103 7.37 -1.05 -15.59
CA GLN A 103 6.42 -1.78 -14.76
C GLN A 103 6.18 -1.03 -13.44
N PRO A 104 5.00 -0.42 -13.22
CA PRO A 104 4.70 0.37 -12.02
C PRO A 104 4.96 -0.38 -10.70
N GLU A 105 4.73 -1.69 -10.69
CA GLU A 105 4.97 -2.57 -9.54
C GLU A 105 6.44 -2.65 -9.10
N ALA A 106 7.40 -2.35 -9.97
CA ALA A 106 8.82 -2.32 -9.62
C ALA A 106 9.16 -1.23 -8.59
N LEU A 107 8.33 -0.17 -8.49
CA LEU A 107 8.51 0.91 -7.50
C LEU A 107 8.09 0.51 -6.09
N ARG A 108 7.41 -0.63 -5.88
CA ARG A 108 6.85 -1.03 -4.57
C ARG A 108 7.90 -1.26 -3.48
N ILE A 109 9.17 -1.43 -3.85
CA ILE A 109 10.29 -1.71 -2.92
C ILE A 109 11.18 -0.48 -2.71
N VAL A 110 10.95 0.62 -3.44
CA VAL A 110 11.80 1.81 -3.35
C VAL A 110 11.44 2.64 -2.11
N ARG A 111 12.38 2.79 -1.17
CA ARG A 111 12.29 3.79 -0.09
C ARG A 111 12.94 5.09 -0.55
N LEU A 112 12.12 6.13 -0.74
CA LEU A 112 12.62 7.49 -0.91
C LEU A 112 13.10 8.01 0.46
N GLN A 113 14.41 8.03 0.66
CA GLN A 113 15.00 8.77 1.76
C GLN A 113 14.97 10.24 1.36
N ARG A 114 14.09 11.03 2.00
CA ARG A 114 14.15 12.48 1.85
C ARG A 114 15.36 12.92 2.68
N ASN A 115 16.46 13.30 2.04
CA ASN A 115 17.51 14.02 2.74
C ASN A 115 16.91 15.36 3.16
N ALA A 116 16.56 15.50 4.43
CA ALA A 116 16.40 16.82 5.01
C ALA A 116 17.76 17.48 4.86
N ALA A 117 17.87 18.46 3.95
CA ALA A 117 19.07 19.25 3.82
C ALA A 117 19.46 19.77 5.20
N ALA A 118 20.69 19.47 5.61
CA ALA A 118 21.33 20.16 6.72
C ALA A 118 21.26 21.67 6.45
N GLY A 119 20.97 22.43 7.52
CA GLY A 119 20.82 23.89 7.48
C GLY A 119 22.05 24.64 7.03
#